data_AF-A0A4P9TIP1-F1
#
_entry.id   AF-A0A4P9TIP1-F1
#
_cell.length_a   1.000
_cell.length_b   1.000
_cell.length_c   1.000
_cell.angle_alpha   90.00
_cell.angle_beta   90.00
_cell.angle_gamma   90.00
#
_symmetry.space_group_name_H-M   'P 1'
#
loop_
_entity.id
_entity.type
_entity.pdbx_description
1 polymer ?
#
loop_
_entity_poly.entity_id
_entity_poly.type
_entity_poly.pdbx_seq_one_letter_code
_entity_poly.pdbx_strand_id
1 'polypeptide(L)'
;MTYELDSTPTADGSQARDESHADHDHDESAADCTTEHSAAGSSPEESLGVTIPDDHVGAFVAQAFEDVERSTEWTEAIDAVVDDDARDAWRSLSARKQVVELLTIADGFDEQATALLEEIPLDRGGLDDDLRERFEEAKRLRRNADILRDGIAAGYAEGRVSDDELVAAVEAFEFDTATIAAREDALDAVANAYDLEFRPYGGTLMTEREPDDDAESFEAW
;
A
#
# COMPACT_ATOMS: atom_id res chain seq x y z
N MET A 1 58.72 24.74 14.61
CA MET A 1 58.51 25.24 15.99
C MET A 1 57.01 25.33 16.21
N THR A 2 56.42 24.79 17.27
CA THR A 2 56.80 23.64 18.11
C THR A 2 55.51 23.25 18.86
N TYR A 3 55.34 21.97 19.18
CA TYR A 3 54.14 21.44 19.83
C TYR A 3 53.91 22.05 21.21
N GLU A 4 52.67 22.02 21.68
CA GLU A 4 52.39 21.34 22.95
C GLU A 4 50.98 20.71 22.95
N LEU A 5 50.92 19.49 23.47
CA LEU A 5 49.71 18.81 23.93
C LEU A 5 49.69 18.98 25.45
N ASP A 6 48.51 19.09 26.05
CA ASP A 6 48.37 18.82 27.49
C ASP A 6 47.22 17.83 27.72
N SER A 7 47.45 16.91 28.64
CA SER A 7 46.59 15.77 28.94
C SER A 7 46.61 15.50 30.44
N THR A 8 45.47 15.73 31.10
CA THR A 8 44.92 14.98 32.27
C THR A 8 45.88 14.51 33.37
N PRO A 9 45.56 14.74 34.66
CA PRO A 9 45.05 13.58 35.43
C PRO A 9 44.15 13.87 36.66
N THR A 10 43.34 12.87 37.04
CA THR A 10 42.89 12.52 38.45
C THR A 10 42.10 13.55 39.27
N ALA A 11 41.26 13.23 40.27
CA ALA A 11 40.53 12.02 40.75
C ALA A 11 39.44 12.55 41.77
N ASP A 12 38.58 11.82 42.46
CA ASP A 12 38.28 10.39 42.70
C ASP A 12 36.72 10.29 42.97
N GLY A 13 36.05 9.29 43.55
CA GLY A 13 36.39 8.02 44.19
C GLY A 13 35.40 7.63 45.31
N SER A 14 35.18 6.33 45.56
CA SER A 14 34.34 5.74 46.66
C SER A 14 32.81 6.02 46.60
N GLN A 15 31.88 5.16 47.04
CA GLN A 15 31.81 3.75 47.53
C GLN A 15 30.39 3.24 47.12
N ALA A 16 30.09 2.00 46.67
CA ALA A 16 30.43 0.64 47.09
C ALA A 16 29.51 0.06 48.21
N ARG A 17 29.08 -1.21 48.05
CA ARG A 17 28.27 -2.09 48.96
C ARG A 17 26.73 -1.91 48.92
N ASP A 18 25.90 -2.92 49.22
CA ASP A 18 26.14 -4.32 49.68
C ASP A 18 25.05 -5.31 49.18
N GLU A 19 25.17 -6.60 49.53
CA GLU A 19 24.35 -7.75 49.09
C GLU A 19 23.15 -8.07 50.01
N SER A 20 22.16 -8.87 49.56
CA SER A 20 21.56 -10.00 50.35
C SER A 20 20.42 -10.78 49.65
N HIS A 21 20.32 -12.06 49.98
CA HIS A 21 19.24 -13.01 49.64
C HIS A 21 17.97 -12.84 50.51
N ALA A 22 16.83 -13.34 50.03
CA ALA A 22 15.79 -13.96 50.87
C ALA A 22 14.88 -14.90 50.05
N ASP A 23 14.73 -16.14 50.50
CA ASP A 23 13.90 -17.18 49.90
C ASP A 23 12.42 -17.11 50.31
N HIS A 24 11.53 -17.64 49.45
CA HIS A 24 10.31 -18.31 49.93
C HIS A 24 9.88 -19.44 48.99
N ASP A 25 9.99 -20.67 49.47
CA ASP A 25 9.23 -21.80 48.95
C ASP A 25 7.73 -21.57 49.12
N HIS A 26 6.91 -22.19 48.26
CA HIS A 26 5.56 -22.56 48.67
C HIS A 26 5.16 -23.91 48.06
N ASP A 27 4.71 -24.81 48.94
CA ASP A 27 4.67 -26.25 48.71
C ASP A 27 3.32 -26.77 48.14
N GLU A 28 3.36 -28.03 47.69
CA GLU A 28 2.37 -28.79 46.92
C GLU A 28 0.88 -28.71 47.32
N SER A 29 -0.01 -28.85 46.32
CA SER A 29 -1.02 -29.93 46.33
C SER A 29 -1.63 -30.16 44.93
N ALA A 30 -1.91 -31.42 44.61
CA ALA A 30 -2.30 -31.86 43.26
C ALA A 30 -3.81 -32.09 43.07
N ALA A 31 -4.25 -32.03 41.81
CA ALA A 31 -5.52 -32.60 41.35
C ALA A 31 -5.31 -33.26 39.98
N ASP A 32 -5.41 -34.59 39.92
CA ASP A 32 -5.39 -35.37 38.68
C ASP A 32 -6.71 -35.17 37.90
N CYS A 33 -6.59 -34.88 36.61
CA CYS A 33 -7.67 -34.88 35.63
C CYS A 33 -7.12 -35.30 34.26
N THR A 34 -6.78 -36.58 34.13
CA THR A 34 -6.50 -37.22 32.83
C THR A 34 -7.64 -37.00 31.83
N THR A 35 -7.29 -36.63 30.59
CA THR A 35 -8.18 -36.75 29.42
C THR A 35 -7.33 -37.04 28.20
N GLU A 36 -7.44 -38.24 27.67
CA GLU A 36 -6.74 -38.64 26.46
C GLU A 36 -7.48 -38.18 25.20
N HIS A 37 -6.73 -37.53 24.31
CA HIS A 37 -6.78 -37.72 22.86
C HIS A 37 -8.15 -37.85 22.16
N SER A 38 -8.61 -36.78 21.50
CA SER A 38 -9.12 -36.84 20.13
C SER A 38 -9.19 -35.45 19.49
N ALA A 39 -9.01 -35.39 18.17
CA ALA A 39 -9.08 -34.14 17.43
C ALA A 39 -10.53 -33.66 17.27
N ALA A 40 -10.79 -32.42 17.66
CA ALA A 40 -11.77 -31.57 17.01
C ALA A 40 -10.96 -30.54 16.20
N GLY A 41 -11.17 -30.51 14.88
CA GLY A 41 -10.41 -29.63 14.01
C GLY A 41 -10.78 -28.17 14.24
N SER A 42 -9.89 -27.41 14.88
CA SER A 42 -9.68 -26.03 14.43
C SER A 42 -9.10 -26.14 13.02
N SER A 43 -9.96 -26.15 12.00
CA SER A 43 -9.52 -25.73 10.69
C SER A 43 -8.94 -24.33 10.86
N PRO A 44 -7.67 -24.06 10.49
CA PRO A 44 -7.35 -22.69 10.12
C PRO A 44 -8.34 -22.32 9.02
N GLU A 45 -8.88 -21.10 9.09
CA GLU A 45 -9.63 -20.57 7.96
C GLU A 45 -8.63 -20.51 6.80
N GLU A 46 -8.80 -21.42 5.83
CA GLU A 46 -7.87 -21.55 4.71
C GLU A 46 -7.93 -20.25 3.91
N SER A 47 -6.97 -19.37 4.18
CA SER A 47 -6.78 -18.15 3.43
C SER A 47 -6.49 -18.53 1.99
N LEU A 48 -7.51 -18.42 1.14
CA LEU A 48 -7.44 -18.68 -0.31
C LEU A 48 -6.68 -17.57 -1.06
N GLY A 49 -5.84 -16.81 -0.34
CA GLY A 49 -4.79 -15.98 -0.93
C GLY A 49 -3.74 -16.87 -1.58
N VAL A 50 -3.75 -16.93 -2.90
CA VAL A 50 -2.69 -17.57 -3.69
C VAL A 50 -1.36 -16.91 -3.33
N THR A 51 -0.43 -17.69 -2.78
CA THR A 51 0.93 -17.19 -2.50
C THR A 51 1.65 -16.92 -3.82
N ILE A 52 1.85 -15.64 -4.12
CA ILE A 52 2.66 -15.18 -5.25
C ILE A 52 4.13 -15.56 -4.95
N PRO A 53 4.85 -16.23 -5.87
CA PRO A 53 6.29 -16.49 -5.69
C PRO A 53 7.08 -15.18 -5.62
N ASP A 54 8.14 -15.14 -4.81
CA ASP A 54 8.98 -13.96 -4.61
C ASP A 54 9.46 -13.34 -5.94
N ASP A 55 9.87 -14.19 -6.91
CA ASP A 55 10.30 -13.82 -8.26
C ASP A 55 9.20 -13.18 -9.16
N HIS A 56 7.98 -13.01 -8.65
CA HIS A 56 6.81 -12.49 -9.37
C HIS A 56 6.05 -11.37 -8.62
N VAL A 57 6.58 -10.89 -7.48
CA VAL A 57 5.86 -9.89 -6.67
C VAL A 57 5.82 -8.52 -7.36
N GLY A 58 6.92 -8.06 -7.98
CA GLY A 58 6.93 -6.80 -8.74
C GLY A 58 6.01 -6.87 -9.97
N ALA A 59 5.96 -8.00 -10.67
CA ALA A 59 5.02 -8.22 -11.76
C ALA A 59 3.55 -8.09 -11.31
N PHE A 60 3.20 -8.65 -10.15
CA PHE A 60 1.87 -8.51 -9.56
C PHE A 60 1.57 -7.07 -9.13
N VAL A 61 2.54 -6.38 -8.51
CA VAL A 61 2.41 -4.95 -8.14
C VAL A 61 2.18 -4.07 -9.37
N ALA A 62 2.93 -4.29 -10.45
CA ALA A 62 2.74 -3.56 -11.70
C ALA A 62 1.35 -3.78 -12.29
N GLN A 63 0.87 -5.03 -12.32
CA GLN A 63 -0.50 -5.36 -12.76
C GLN A 63 -1.58 -4.73 -11.84
N ALA A 64 -1.32 -4.59 -10.54
CA ALA A 64 -2.24 -3.92 -9.61
C ALA A 64 -2.28 -2.38 -9.76
N PHE A 65 -1.32 -1.80 -10.49
CA PHE A 65 -1.22 -0.37 -10.78
C PHE A 65 -1.68 0.02 -12.20
N GLU A 66 -1.87 -0.94 -13.10
CA GLU A 66 -2.30 -0.74 -14.51
C GLU A 66 -3.77 -0.28 -14.60
N ASP A 67 -4.05 0.86 -15.28
CA ASP A 67 -5.42 1.25 -15.62
C ASP A 67 -5.83 0.60 -16.94
N VAL A 68 -6.62 -0.47 -16.86
CA VAL A 68 -7.11 -1.25 -18.02
C VAL A 68 -7.92 -0.45 -19.05
N GLU A 69 -8.32 0.80 -18.77
CA GLU A 69 -8.96 1.70 -19.74
C GLU A 69 -8.01 2.73 -20.37
N ARG A 70 -6.76 2.80 -19.93
CA ARG A 70 -5.74 3.76 -20.40
C ARG A 70 -4.39 3.07 -20.60
N SER A 71 -3.37 3.89 -20.87
CA SER A 71 -1.96 3.51 -20.94
C SER A 71 -1.15 4.79 -20.85
N THR A 72 -0.69 5.11 -19.66
CA THR A 72 0.10 6.29 -19.33
C THR A 72 1.58 5.93 -19.48
N GLU A 73 2.31 6.61 -20.37
CA GLU A 73 3.76 6.39 -20.44
C GLU A 73 4.45 6.86 -19.15
N TRP A 74 5.50 6.18 -18.69
CA TRP A 74 6.31 6.61 -17.54
C TRP A 74 6.79 8.08 -17.65
N THR A 75 7.05 8.56 -18.87
CA THR A 75 7.37 9.95 -19.15
C THR A 75 6.17 10.91 -19.07
N GLU A 76 4.95 10.47 -19.36
CA GLU A 76 3.73 11.26 -19.18
C GLU A 76 3.40 11.44 -17.70
N ALA A 77 3.54 10.38 -16.89
CA ALA A 77 3.36 10.43 -15.45
C ALA A 77 4.38 11.36 -14.76
N ILE A 78 5.65 11.36 -15.19
CA ILE A 78 6.66 12.32 -14.72
C ILE A 78 6.28 13.75 -15.13
N ASP A 79 5.95 13.97 -16.40
CA ASP A 79 5.66 15.30 -16.93
C ASP A 79 4.36 15.92 -16.37
N ALA A 80 3.50 15.11 -15.75
CA ALA A 80 2.32 15.57 -15.01
C ALA A 80 2.64 16.17 -13.62
N VAL A 81 3.80 15.85 -13.01
CA VAL A 81 4.12 16.24 -11.62
C VAL A 81 5.53 16.80 -11.39
N VAL A 82 6.43 16.73 -12.37
CA VAL A 82 7.80 17.23 -12.29
C VAL A 82 8.02 18.40 -13.27
N ASP A 83 8.13 19.61 -12.73
CA ASP A 83 8.46 20.82 -13.50
C ASP A 83 9.74 20.65 -14.35
N ASP A 84 9.79 21.31 -15.51
CA ASP A 84 10.93 21.26 -16.44
C ASP A 84 12.27 21.59 -15.78
N ASP A 85 12.30 22.60 -14.90
CA ASP A 85 13.49 23.02 -14.15
C ASP A 85 13.94 21.98 -13.09
N ALA A 86 13.05 21.06 -12.68
CA ALA A 86 13.32 20.00 -11.70
C ALA A 86 13.74 18.66 -12.35
N ARG A 87 13.51 18.46 -13.65
CA ARG A 87 13.75 17.17 -14.34
C ARG A 87 15.17 16.64 -14.20
N ASP A 88 16.20 17.49 -14.17
CA ASP A 88 17.59 17.04 -14.00
C ASP A 88 17.93 16.60 -12.56
N ALA A 89 17.24 17.16 -11.55
CA ALA A 89 17.30 16.64 -10.20
C ALA A 89 16.56 15.30 -10.10
N TRP A 90 15.37 15.19 -10.72
CA TRP A 90 14.60 13.94 -10.80
C TRP A 90 15.41 12.80 -11.44
N ARG A 91 16.05 13.06 -12.60
CA ARG A 91 16.95 12.12 -13.30
C ARG A 91 18.18 11.67 -12.50
N SER A 92 18.52 12.35 -11.39
CA SER A 92 19.61 11.97 -10.50
C SER A 92 19.20 10.98 -9.38
N LEU A 93 17.90 10.76 -9.20
CA LEU A 93 17.35 9.74 -8.32
C LEU A 93 17.50 8.34 -8.93
N SER A 94 17.62 7.31 -8.08
CA SER A 94 17.49 5.90 -8.49
C SER A 94 16.03 5.56 -8.81
N ALA A 95 15.76 4.56 -9.67
CA ALA A 95 14.40 4.23 -10.07
C ALA A 95 13.50 3.89 -8.88
N ARG A 96 13.97 3.09 -7.91
CA ARG A 96 13.29 2.87 -6.61
C ARG A 96 12.84 4.17 -5.91
N LYS A 97 13.64 5.24 -5.97
CA LYS A 97 13.28 6.54 -5.37
C LYS A 97 12.26 7.28 -6.20
N GLN A 98 12.39 7.28 -7.53
CA GLN A 98 11.40 7.87 -8.42
C GLN A 98 10.02 7.23 -8.20
N VAL A 99 9.96 5.90 -8.04
CA VAL A 99 8.72 5.21 -7.66
C VAL A 99 8.18 5.64 -6.29
N VAL A 100 9.02 5.72 -5.25
CA VAL A 100 8.56 6.19 -3.92
C VAL A 100 8.01 7.61 -3.97
N GLU A 101 8.68 8.55 -4.65
CA GLU A 101 8.21 9.93 -4.78
C GLU A 101 6.89 9.99 -5.59
N LEU A 102 6.74 9.22 -6.68
CA LEU A 102 5.48 9.10 -7.43
C LEU A 102 4.34 8.54 -6.56
N LEU A 103 4.62 7.52 -5.74
CA LEU A 103 3.65 6.96 -4.80
C LEU A 103 3.25 7.99 -3.73
N THR A 104 4.19 8.76 -3.18
CA THR A 104 3.89 9.86 -2.24
C THR A 104 3.02 10.95 -2.86
N ILE A 105 3.22 11.28 -4.13
CA ILE A 105 2.38 12.28 -4.83
C ILE A 105 0.98 11.70 -5.13
N ALA A 106 0.89 10.42 -5.50
CA ALA A 106 -0.39 9.73 -5.68
C ALA A 106 -1.18 9.66 -4.37
N ASP A 107 -0.50 9.39 -3.26
CA ASP A 107 -1.10 9.34 -1.92
C ASP A 107 -1.66 10.70 -1.50
N GLY A 108 -0.91 11.78 -1.71
CA GLY A 108 -1.38 13.14 -1.45
C GLY A 108 -2.59 13.55 -2.30
N PHE A 109 -2.78 12.96 -3.49
CA PHE A 109 -4.02 13.13 -4.27
C PHE A 109 -5.18 12.32 -3.68
N ASP A 110 -4.96 11.08 -3.25
CA ASP A 110 -5.97 10.26 -2.57
C ASP A 110 -6.46 10.92 -1.26
N GLU A 111 -5.55 11.46 -0.44
CA GLU A 111 -5.87 12.18 0.80
C GLU A 111 -6.79 13.38 0.53
N GLN A 112 -6.44 14.21 -0.46
CA GLN A 112 -7.24 15.37 -0.87
C GLN A 112 -8.61 14.95 -1.41
N ALA A 113 -8.68 13.88 -2.20
CA ALA A 113 -9.95 13.34 -2.69
C ALA A 113 -10.85 12.86 -1.54
N THR A 114 -10.26 12.19 -0.54
CA THR A 114 -10.98 11.66 0.62
C THR A 114 -11.51 12.78 1.51
N ALA A 115 -10.71 13.80 1.79
CA ALA A 115 -11.15 14.98 2.54
C ALA A 115 -12.33 15.71 1.86
N LEU A 116 -12.35 15.79 0.52
CA LEU A 116 -13.47 16.37 -0.22
C LEU A 116 -14.74 15.50 -0.17
N LEU A 117 -14.61 14.18 -0.03
CA LEU A 117 -15.72 13.24 0.11
C LEU A 117 -16.28 13.26 1.55
N GLU A 118 -15.42 13.31 2.57
CA GLU A 118 -15.81 13.46 3.98
C GLU A 118 -16.54 14.78 4.27
N GLU A 119 -16.29 15.84 3.48
CA GLU A 119 -17.04 17.10 3.55
C GLU A 119 -18.49 16.99 3.03
N ILE A 120 -18.84 15.97 2.25
CA ILE A 120 -20.17 15.84 1.63
C ILE A 120 -21.16 15.23 2.65
N PRO A 121 -22.23 15.95 3.04
CA PRO A 121 -23.25 15.39 3.94
C PRO A 121 -23.95 14.19 3.28
N LEU A 122 -24.27 13.16 4.06
CA LEU A 122 -24.97 11.97 3.55
C LEU A 122 -26.49 12.03 3.76
N ASP A 123 -27.00 13.10 4.39
CA ASP A 123 -28.43 13.32 4.60
C ASP A 123 -29.13 13.92 3.36
N ARG A 124 -30.39 13.51 3.17
CA ARG A 124 -31.09 13.52 1.86
C ARG A 124 -31.64 14.89 1.43
N GLY A 125 -30.82 15.94 1.50
CA GLY A 125 -31.10 17.26 0.89
C GLY A 125 -31.04 17.25 -0.64
N GLY A 126 -30.32 16.27 -1.22
CA GLY A 126 -29.92 16.27 -2.62
C GLY A 126 -28.54 16.91 -2.81
N LEU A 127 -27.80 16.48 -3.84
CA LEU A 127 -26.48 17.01 -4.14
C LEU A 127 -26.66 18.34 -4.91
N ASP A 128 -26.41 19.47 -4.25
CA ASP A 128 -26.38 20.79 -4.89
C ASP A 128 -25.14 20.97 -5.77
N ASP A 129 -24.96 22.15 -6.37
CA ASP A 129 -23.87 22.38 -7.32
C ASP A 129 -22.49 22.47 -6.63
N ASP A 130 -22.42 23.02 -5.41
CA ASP A 130 -21.19 23.11 -4.60
C ASP A 130 -20.73 21.72 -4.09
N LEU A 131 -21.68 20.83 -3.77
CA LEU A 131 -21.39 19.43 -3.40
C LEU A 131 -21.04 18.58 -4.63
N ARG A 132 -21.61 18.88 -5.81
CA ARG A 132 -21.28 18.23 -7.08
C ARG A 132 -19.89 18.61 -7.58
N GLU A 133 -19.48 19.87 -7.41
CA GLU A 133 -18.12 20.31 -7.71
C GLU A 133 -17.08 19.57 -6.87
N ARG A 134 -17.33 19.40 -5.55
CA ARG A 134 -16.48 18.55 -4.68
C ARG A 134 -16.35 17.11 -5.17
N PHE A 135 -17.46 16.47 -5.54
CA PHE A 135 -17.46 15.07 -5.97
C PHE A 135 -16.68 14.86 -7.28
N GLU A 136 -16.87 15.74 -8.27
CA GLU A 136 -16.10 15.67 -9.52
C GLU A 136 -14.62 16.06 -9.33
N GLU A 137 -14.31 16.97 -8.40
CA GLU A 137 -12.92 17.29 -8.03
C GLU A 137 -12.24 16.12 -7.30
N ALA A 138 -12.92 15.43 -6.39
CA ALA A 138 -12.42 14.20 -5.77
C ALA A 138 -12.13 13.11 -6.82
N LYS A 139 -13.03 12.93 -7.79
CA LYS A 139 -12.81 12.04 -8.94
C LYS A 139 -11.65 12.49 -9.84
N ARG A 140 -11.43 13.79 -10.01
CA ARG A 140 -10.27 14.34 -10.73
C ARG A 140 -8.97 14.04 -9.97
N LEU A 141 -8.95 14.20 -8.66
CA LEU A 141 -7.79 13.94 -7.80
C LEU A 141 -7.41 12.45 -7.83
N ARG A 142 -8.37 11.53 -7.61
CA ARG A 142 -8.13 10.07 -7.76
C ARG A 142 -7.56 9.74 -9.14
N ARG A 143 -8.15 10.28 -10.22
CA ARG A 143 -7.62 10.09 -11.58
C ARG A 143 -6.18 10.58 -11.76
N ASN A 144 -5.75 11.62 -11.04
CA ASN A 144 -4.35 12.07 -11.08
C ASN A 144 -3.43 11.05 -10.36
N ALA A 145 -3.87 10.47 -9.24
CA ALA A 145 -3.13 9.43 -8.53
C ALA A 145 -2.97 8.17 -9.40
N ASP A 146 -4.04 7.78 -10.10
CA ASP A 146 -4.07 6.61 -10.98
C ASP A 146 -3.13 6.77 -12.19
N ILE A 147 -2.99 7.99 -12.74
CA ILE A 147 -2.00 8.33 -13.79
C ILE A 147 -0.56 8.03 -13.33
N LEU A 148 -0.25 8.25 -12.05
CA LEU A 148 1.09 7.96 -11.52
C LEU A 148 1.31 6.45 -11.29
N ARG A 149 0.27 5.74 -10.85
CA ARG A 149 0.28 4.27 -10.70
C ARG A 149 0.47 3.58 -12.05
N ASP A 150 -0.36 3.94 -13.03
CA ASP A 150 -0.31 3.42 -14.40
C ASP A 150 1.05 3.74 -15.06
N GLY A 151 1.59 4.94 -14.82
CA GLY A 151 2.95 5.30 -15.21
C GLY A 151 4.05 4.43 -14.59
N ILE A 152 3.93 4.03 -13.30
CA ILE A 152 4.85 3.09 -12.65
C ILE A 152 4.73 1.69 -13.28
N ALA A 153 3.51 1.23 -13.59
CA ALA A 153 3.28 -0.04 -14.27
C ALA A 153 3.94 -0.07 -15.66
N ALA A 154 3.79 1.00 -16.45
CA ALA A 154 4.50 1.19 -17.71
C ALA A 154 6.03 1.20 -17.50
N GLY A 155 6.53 1.93 -16.50
CA GLY A 155 7.97 1.98 -16.17
C GLY A 155 8.57 0.61 -15.82
N TYR A 156 7.81 -0.26 -15.17
CA TYR A 156 8.19 -1.67 -14.96
C TYR A 156 8.18 -2.46 -16.27
N ALA A 157 7.11 -2.40 -17.05
CA ALA A 157 6.96 -3.11 -18.32
C ALA A 157 8.03 -2.71 -19.38
N GLU A 158 8.48 -1.45 -19.35
CA GLU A 158 9.57 -0.92 -20.18
C GLU A 158 10.98 -1.30 -19.67
N GLY A 159 11.09 -1.92 -18.49
CA GLY A 159 12.36 -2.24 -17.85
C GLY A 159 13.12 -1.04 -17.31
N ARG A 160 12.42 0.06 -16.98
CA ARG A 160 12.98 1.26 -16.31
C ARG A 160 13.04 1.11 -14.79
N VAL A 161 12.18 0.25 -14.23
CA VAL A 161 12.16 -0.19 -12.84
C VAL A 161 12.30 -1.71 -12.84
N SER A 162 13.20 -2.29 -12.03
CA SER A 162 13.27 -3.75 -11.87
C SER A 162 12.25 -4.29 -10.85
N ASP A 163 12.09 -5.61 -10.78
CA ASP A 163 11.27 -6.26 -9.75
C ASP A 163 11.75 -5.90 -8.33
N ASP A 164 13.05 -6.09 -8.06
CA ASP A 164 13.71 -5.69 -6.81
C ASP A 164 13.46 -4.21 -6.46
N GLU A 165 13.50 -3.31 -7.46
CA GLU A 165 13.33 -1.87 -7.25
C GLU A 165 11.87 -1.47 -7.00
N LEU A 166 10.92 -2.14 -7.65
CA LEU A 166 9.48 -1.91 -7.47
C LEU A 166 9.00 -2.47 -6.12
N VAL A 167 9.37 -3.71 -5.79
CA VAL A 167 9.05 -4.33 -4.49
C VAL A 167 9.64 -3.50 -3.36
N ALA A 168 10.94 -3.17 -3.43
CA ALA A 168 11.58 -2.37 -2.39
C ALA A 168 11.11 -0.90 -2.37
N ALA A 169 10.46 -0.38 -3.42
CA ALA A 169 9.76 0.90 -3.37
C ALA A 169 8.45 0.79 -2.60
N VAL A 170 7.63 -0.22 -2.90
CA VAL A 170 6.36 -0.50 -2.19
C VAL A 170 6.60 -0.77 -0.69
N GLU A 171 7.62 -1.57 -0.34
CA GLU A 171 8.01 -1.79 1.05
C GLU A 171 8.42 -0.50 1.78
N ALA A 172 9.15 0.39 1.09
CA ALA A 172 9.62 1.65 1.67
C ALA A 172 8.59 2.78 1.67
N PHE A 173 7.45 2.58 1.00
CA PHE A 173 6.31 3.48 1.01
C PHE A 173 5.35 3.18 2.18
N GLU A 174 5.44 2.00 2.82
CA GLU A 174 4.68 1.63 4.02
C GLU A 174 3.15 1.79 3.88
N PHE A 175 2.56 1.25 2.80
CA PHE A 175 1.10 1.28 2.55
C PHE A 175 0.26 0.85 3.77
N ASP A 176 -0.44 1.81 4.40
CA ASP A 176 -1.40 1.52 5.45
C ASP A 176 -2.75 1.07 4.86
N THR A 177 -3.08 -0.20 5.06
CA THR A 177 -4.34 -0.80 4.60
C THR A 177 -5.56 -0.26 5.32
N ALA A 178 -5.42 0.31 6.53
CA ALA A 178 -6.54 0.98 7.22
C ALA A 178 -6.86 2.32 6.54
N THR A 179 -5.84 3.09 6.16
CA THR A 179 -6.00 4.32 5.35
C THR A 179 -6.57 4.01 3.97
N ILE A 180 -6.13 2.95 3.29
CA ILE A 180 -6.74 2.54 2.00
C ILE A 180 -8.23 2.19 2.17
N ALA A 181 -8.60 1.45 3.22
CA ALA A 181 -10.00 1.12 3.47
C ALA A 181 -10.86 2.38 3.71
N ALA A 182 -10.37 3.34 4.49
CA ALA A 182 -11.08 4.60 4.74
C ALA A 182 -11.32 5.43 3.44
N ARG A 183 -10.36 5.42 2.50
CA ARG A 183 -10.47 6.08 1.19
C ARG A 183 -11.60 5.51 0.32
N GLU A 184 -11.80 4.18 0.38
CA GLU A 184 -12.88 3.51 -0.35
C GLU A 184 -14.22 3.62 0.38
N ASP A 185 -14.27 3.46 1.70
CA ASP A 185 -15.47 3.64 2.53
C ASP A 185 -16.08 5.05 2.33
N ALA A 186 -15.23 6.10 2.26
CA ALA A 186 -15.68 7.48 2.02
C ALA A 186 -16.32 7.68 0.64
N LEU A 187 -15.75 7.06 -0.41
CA LEU A 187 -16.30 7.18 -1.76
C LEU A 187 -17.57 6.34 -1.94
N ASP A 188 -17.59 5.10 -1.43
CA ASP A 188 -18.78 4.23 -1.46
C ASP A 188 -19.96 4.86 -0.71
N ALA A 189 -19.71 5.47 0.46
CA ALA A 189 -20.74 6.16 1.24
C ALA A 189 -21.38 7.33 0.46
N VAL A 190 -20.57 8.18 -0.18
CA VAL A 190 -21.09 9.31 -0.99
C VAL A 190 -21.79 8.81 -2.25
N ALA A 191 -21.23 7.81 -2.93
CA ALA A 191 -21.81 7.22 -4.13
C ALA A 191 -23.18 6.59 -3.87
N ASN A 192 -23.29 5.75 -2.84
CA ASN A 192 -24.54 5.10 -2.45
C ASN A 192 -25.57 6.06 -1.83
N ALA A 193 -25.15 7.18 -1.24
CA ALA A 193 -26.06 8.20 -0.74
C ALA A 193 -26.77 8.99 -1.86
N TYR A 194 -26.14 9.11 -3.04
CA TYR A 194 -26.56 10.00 -4.12
C TYR A 194 -26.78 9.34 -5.49
N ASP A 195 -26.65 8.01 -5.59
CA ASP A 195 -26.83 7.22 -6.83
C ASP A 195 -25.82 7.64 -7.93
N LEU A 196 -24.53 7.67 -7.56
CA LEU A 196 -23.42 8.15 -8.41
C LEU A 196 -22.47 7.01 -8.81
N GLU A 197 -22.15 6.91 -10.09
CA GLU A 197 -21.21 5.90 -10.61
C GLU A 197 -19.74 6.23 -10.27
N PHE A 198 -19.00 5.24 -9.77
CA PHE A 198 -17.54 5.28 -9.57
C PHE A 198 -16.89 3.90 -9.82
N ARG A 199 -15.55 3.82 -9.78
CA ARG A 199 -14.79 2.56 -9.75
C ARG A 199 -13.86 2.49 -8.53
N PRO A 200 -13.76 1.34 -7.85
CA PRO A 200 -12.78 1.12 -6.79
C PRO A 200 -11.36 0.95 -7.35
N TYR A 201 -10.35 1.08 -6.48
CA TYR A 201 -8.93 0.88 -6.83
C TYR A 201 -8.58 -0.55 -7.17
N GLY A 202 -7.53 -0.74 -7.98
CA GLY A 202 -6.91 -2.05 -8.23
C GLY A 202 -7.87 -3.10 -8.79
N GLY A 203 -9.00 -2.64 -9.34
CA GLY A 203 -10.06 -3.45 -9.91
C GLY A 203 -9.60 -4.10 -11.20
N THR A 204 -8.70 -5.07 -11.08
CA THR A 204 -8.55 -6.13 -12.08
C THR A 204 -9.96 -6.61 -12.39
N LEU A 205 -10.40 -6.37 -13.63
CA LEU A 205 -11.60 -7.01 -14.10
C LEU A 205 -11.33 -8.51 -13.97
N MET A 206 -12.00 -9.12 -12.99
CA MET A 206 -12.48 -10.49 -13.11
C MET A 206 -13.32 -10.49 -14.38
N THR A 207 -12.62 -10.66 -15.50
CA THR A 207 -13.24 -10.73 -16.81
C THR A 207 -14.09 -11.96 -16.72
N GLU A 208 -15.40 -11.74 -16.64
CA GLU A 208 -16.40 -12.75 -16.84
C GLU A 208 -16.19 -13.25 -18.27
N ARG A 209 -15.25 -14.19 -18.40
CA ARG A 209 -14.98 -14.92 -19.62
C ARG A 209 -16.18 -15.81 -19.82
N GLU A 210 -17.23 -15.22 -20.40
CA GLU A 210 -18.28 -15.95 -21.07
C GLU A 210 -17.59 -17.03 -21.91
N PRO A 211 -17.89 -18.32 -21.67
CA PRO A 211 -17.24 -19.40 -22.40
C PRO A 211 -17.84 -19.54 -23.80
N ASP A 212 -17.65 -18.50 -24.60
CA ASP A 212 -17.74 -18.55 -26.06
C ASP A 212 -16.63 -19.48 -26.57
N ASP A 213 -16.97 -20.75 -26.70
CA ASP A 213 -16.64 -21.53 -27.90
C ASP A 213 -17.62 -22.72 -28.02
N ASP A 214 -18.36 -22.77 -29.12
CA ASP A 214 -19.29 -23.86 -29.44
C ASP A 214 -18.53 -25.19 -29.60
N ALA A 215 -18.61 -26.05 -28.59
CA ALA A 215 -18.04 -27.39 -28.61
C ALA A 215 -18.87 -28.39 -29.48
N GLU A 216 -19.31 -27.98 -30.67
CA GLU A 216 -19.99 -28.84 -31.64
C GLU A 216 -19.02 -29.86 -32.27
N SER A 217 -18.85 -30.99 -31.57
CA SER A 217 -18.38 -32.31 -32.04
C SER A 217 -17.55 -32.36 -33.34
N PHE A 218 -16.22 -32.36 -33.21
CA PHE A 218 -15.33 -32.69 -34.32
C PHE A 218 -15.04 -34.20 -34.39
N GLU A 219 -15.97 -35.01 -34.90
CA GLU A 219 -15.69 -36.41 -35.23
C GLU A 219 -14.77 -36.51 -36.46
N ALA A 220 -13.51 -36.87 -36.22
CA ALA A 220 -12.56 -37.27 -37.25
C ALA A 220 -12.50 -38.80 -37.37
N TRP A 221 -12.49 -39.28 -38.63
CA TRP A 221 -12.68 -40.67 -39.07
C TRP A 221 -11.54 -41.62 -38.70
#